data_AF-A0A1Y4F0Y5-F1
#
_entry.id   AF-A0A1Y4F0Y5-F1
#
_cell.length_a   1.000
_cell.length_b   1.000
_cell.length_c   1.000
_cell.angle_alpha   90.00
_cell.angle_beta   90.00
_cell.angle_gamma   90.00
#
_symmetry.space_group_name_H-M   'P 1'
#
loop_
_entity.id
_entity.type
_entity.pdbx_description
1 polymer ?
#
loop_
_entity_poly.entity_id
_entity_poly.type
_entity_poly.pdbx_seq_one_letter_code
_entity_poly.pdbx_strand_id
1 'polypeptide(L)'
;MVIAALLYESKIRAVSFIFNFVRMKKKAGVLGLKVKGDRMDICDTFLKRGKELNAFTQLVEELAEHTYVIDMETDQIELLPVLDVKQLKKTFSSSGKNGISGMEESGFPKGKVIYMGTIRDYFSRSLPTLQTLSLEEIQGKGGSEEIFLEAQNQSRLFIRYNGQMYFTSPRLPESLCARAKMYGDAVFDQSVEWATFVMHRLHSAPQSVKALIRELPQSGIRKIVMMGSAHYKYIPQSFFRNTIHMLEKLVGEPPCSRSWQVDAFVSTVYLEFPELGQRLRERYQICEELIPGIRLSTSDTYDASLSARPTWRLENAVAEGEGVLIKHDGKASVNSLHIGIKTEIMEQYPVFLERMKHFQEVNVINPESVLSHLFSQLKIMKAIGKKRTIRLLPETAAQIQNSYSAYDLILNLMKLTEDCTLPESPAQKLKRAVYDAVFLEDKHYQRKTGGANPPALKQGGQL
;
A
#
# COMPACT_ATOMS: atom_id res chain seq x y z
N MET A 1 -37.31 -22.02 15.07
CA MET A 1 -38.03 -21.45 13.91
C MET A 1 -37.48 -20.10 13.44
N VAL A 2 -37.00 -19.20 14.32
CA VAL A 2 -36.41 -17.91 13.92
C VAL A 2 -35.10 -18.05 13.12
N ILE A 3 -34.30 -19.08 13.42
CA ILE A 3 -33.02 -19.37 12.74
C ILE A 3 -33.22 -19.82 11.28
N ALA A 4 -34.31 -20.53 10.98
CA ALA A 4 -34.60 -21.00 9.60
C ALA A 4 -35.04 -19.85 8.67
N ALA A 5 -35.62 -18.78 9.21
CA ALA A 5 -36.02 -17.60 8.44
C ALA A 5 -34.81 -16.71 8.06
N LEU A 6 -33.77 -16.66 8.90
CA LEU A 6 -32.51 -15.96 8.60
C LEU A 6 -31.64 -16.69 7.56
N LEU A 7 -31.78 -18.02 7.48
CA LEU A 7 -30.99 -18.89 6.58
C LEU A 7 -31.40 -18.82 5.10
N TYR A 8 -32.61 -18.35 4.78
CA TYR A 8 -33.12 -18.35 3.40
C TYR A 8 -32.80 -17.07 2.62
N GLU A 9 -32.63 -15.91 3.27
CA GLU A 9 -32.40 -14.63 2.59
C GLU A 9 -30.91 -14.23 2.41
N SER A 10 -29.99 -14.80 3.20
CA SER A 10 -28.55 -14.46 3.11
C SER A 10 -27.90 -14.93 1.80
N LYS A 11 -28.42 -15.99 1.18
CA LYS A 11 -27.91 -16.53 -0.11
C LYS A 11 -28.17 -15.63 -1.32
N ILE A 12 -29.12 -14.69 -1.25
CA ILE A 12 -29.49 -13.83 -2.40
C ILE A 12 -28.60 -12.58 -2.50
N ARG A 13 -27.92 -12.16 -1.41
CA ARG A 13 -27.10 -10.93 -1.41
C ARG A 13 -25.62 -11.12 -1.77
N ALA A 14 -25.08 -12.33 -1.65
CA ALA A 14 -23.68 -12.62 -1.96
C ALA A 14 -23.33 -12.34 -3.45
N VAL A 15 -24.30 -12.49 -4.36
CA VAL A 15 -24.09 -12.31 -5.80
C VAL A 15 -24.10 -10.82 -6.21
N SER A 16 -24.76 -9.94 -5.47
CA SER A 16 -24.86 -8.51 -5.82
C SER A 16 -23.70 -7.65 -5.31
N PHE A 17 -22.93 -8.12 -4.32
CA PHE A 17 -21.88 -7.33 -3.67
C PHE A 17 -20.56 -7.36 -4.47
N ILE A 18 -20.27 -8.47 -5.15
CA ILE A 18 -19.06 -8.66 -5.98
C ILE A 18 -19.02 -7.63 -7.13
N PHE A 19 -20.17 -7.25 -7.69
CA PHE A 19 -20.25 -6.24 -8.75
C PHE A 19 -20.02 -4.80 -8.27
N ASN A 20 -20.35 -4.47 -7.01
CA ASN A 20 -20.20 -3.12 -6.47
C ASN A 20 -18.78 -2.82 -5.99
N PHE A 21 -18.05 -3.81 -5.45
CA PHE A 21 -16.67 -3.63 -5.02
C PHE A 21 -15.72 -3.33 -6.19
N VAL A 22 -15.91 -3.98 -7.35
CA VAL A 22 -15.15 -3.70 -8.58
C VAL A 22 -15.48 -2.32 -9.15
N ARG A 23 -16.71 -1.81 -8.92
CA ARG A 23 -17.15 -0.49 -9.40
C ARG A 23 -16.67 0.66 -8.49
N MET A 24 -16.49 0.42 -7.19
CA MET A 24 -15.93 1.42 -6.25
C MET A 24 -14.46 1.73 -6.51
N LYS A 25 -13.63 0.74 -6.87
CA LYS A 25 -12.22 0.99 -7.28
C LYS A 25 -12.09 1.90 -8.51
N LYS A 26 -13.11 2.00 -9.37
CA LYS A 26 -13.09 2.89 -10.55
C LYS A 26 -13.57 4.32 -10.26
N LYS A 27 -14.37 4.56 -9.22
CA LYS A 27 -14.89 5.89 -8.89
C LYS A 27 -14.06 6.65 -7.84
N ALA A 28 -13.27 5.96 -7.01
CA ALA A 28 -12.38 6.60 -6.05
C ALA A 28 -11.13 7.26 -6.68
N GLY A 29 -10.92 7.12 -8.00
CA GLY A 29 -9.76 7.67 -8.70
C GLY A 29 -9.85 9.15 -9.09
N VAL A 30 -10.97 9.84 -8.86
CA VAL A 30 -11.14 11.25 -9.24
C VAL A 30 -12.06 11.95 -8.25
N LEU A 31 -11.55 12.30 -7.07
CA LEU A 31 -12.08 13.39 -6.25
C LEU A 31 -11.01 13.80 -5.26
N GLY A 32 -10.39 14.95 -5.52
CA GLY A 32 -9.47 15.61 -4.61
C GLY A 32 -10.19 15.90 -3.30
N LEU A 33 -9.93 15.07 -2.30
CA LEU A 33 -10.34 15.32 -0.93
C LEU A 33 -9.41 16.41 -0.36
N LYS A 34 -10.04 17.52 0.01
CA LYS A 34 -9.42 18.64 0.72
C LYS A 34 -8.64 18.11 1.92
N VAL A 35 -7.34 18.43 1.95
CA VAL A 35 -6.48 18.26 3.13
C VAL A 35 -7.08 19.09 4.26
N LYS A 36 -7.62 18.42 5.28
CA LYS A 36 -8.02 19.02 6.56
C LYS A 36 -7.27 18.29 7.66
N GLY A 37 -6.29 18.97 8.26
CA GLY A 37 -5.59 18.54 9.47
C GLY A 37 -4.09 18.34 9.29
N ASP A 38 -3.29 19.24 9.89
CA ASP A 38 -1.85 19.06 10.04
C ASP A 38 -1.49 17.91 11.01
N ARG A 39 -2.46 17.32 11.71
CA ARG A 39 -2.27 16.25 12.70
C ARG A 39 -2.36 14.84 12.10
N MET A 40 -1.76 13.86 12.77
CA MET A 40 -1.94 12.42 12.50
C MET A 40 -3.41 12.01 12.69
N ASP A 41 -3.92 11.14 11.79
CA ASP A 41 -5.19 10.43 11.95
C ASP A 41 -4.89 8.92 11.87
N ILE A 42 -5.67 8.10 12.58
CA ILE A 42 -5.57 6.64 12.61
C ILE A 42 -6.55 5.97 11.63
N CYS A 43 -7.33 6.74 10.87
CA CYS A 43 -8.19 6.26 9.78
C CYS A 43 -7.36 5.65 8.62
N ASP A 44 -7.83 4.57 8.01
CA ASP A 44 -7.15 3.89 6.89
C ASP A 44 -7.11 4.75 5.62
N THR A 45 -8.00 5.75 5.52
CA THR A 45 -7.99 6.73 4.42
C THR A 45 -6.96 7.84 4.61
N PHE A 46 -6.20 7.82 5.71
CA PHE A 46 -5.13 8.78 5.95
C PHE A 46 -4.08 8.72 4.82
N LEU A 47 -3.78 9.89 4.26
CA LEU A 47 -2.79 10.05 3.20
C LEU A 47 -2.20 11.46 3.26
N LYS A 48 -0.89 11.55 3.47
CA LYS A 48 -0.12 12.79 3.32
C LYS A 48 0.95 12.62 2.25
N ARG A 49 1.22 13.70 1.52
CA ARG A 49 2.25 13.78 0.47
C ARG A 49 2.95 15.13 0.57
N GLY A 50 4.22 15.15 0.20
CA GLY A 50 4.98 16.39 0.16
C GLY A 50 6.34 16.21 -0.48
N LYS A 51 7.15 17.27 -0.40
CA LYS A 51 8.54 17.31 -0.88
C LYS A 51 9.53 17.72 0.20
N GLU A 52 9.06 18.30 1.30
CA GLU A 52 9.93 18.72 2.40
C GLU A 52 10.36 17.53 3.26
N LEU A 53 11.67 17.27 3.36
CA LEU A 53 12.20 16.12 4.10
C LEU A 53 11.96 16.25 5.62
N ASN A 54 12.01 17.47 6.15
CA ASN A 54 11.74 17.73 7.57
C ASN A 54 10.29 17.40 7.93
N ALA A 55 9.33 17.79 7.09
CA ALA A 55 7.92 17.47 7.29
C ALA A 55 7.66 15.95 7.23
N PHE A 56 8.34 15.23 6.33
CA PHE A 56 8.30 13.77 6.29
C PHE A 56 8.82 13.15 7.58
N THR A 57 10.00 13.60 8.04
CA THR A 57 10.69 13.04 9.21
C THR A 57 9.85 13.24 10.48
N GLN A 58 9.31 14.45 10.68
CA GLN A 58 8.41 14.75 11.79
C GLN A 58 7.16 13.86 11.78
N LEU A 59 6.56 13.65 10.60
CA LEU A 59 5.35 12.85 10.48
C LEU A 59 5.60 11.35 10.79
N VAL A 60 6.70 10.77 10.30
CA VAL A 60 7.00 9.35 10.58
C VAL A 60 7.46 9.13 12.02
N GLU A 61 8.03 10.16 12.67
CA GLU A 61 8.32 10.16 14.10
C GLU A 61 7.04 10.21 14.94
N GLU A 62 6.12 11.13 14.64
CA GLU A 62 4.79 11.19 15.28
C GLU A 62 4.06 9.85 15.15
N LEU A 63 4.06 9.24 13.95
CA LEU A 63 3.49 7.91 13.75
C LEU A 63 4.17 6.84 14.61
N ALA A 64 5.49 6.85 14.70
CA ALA A 64 6.25 5.86 15.46
C ALA A 64 6.04 5.99 16.98
N GLU A 65 5.90 7.22 17.50
CA GLU A 65 5.60 7.50 18.91
C GLU A 65 4.22 6.97 19.32
N HIS A 66 3.28 6.96 18.36
CA HIS A 66 1.90 6.57 18.58
C HIS A 66 1.53 5.19 18.02
N THR A 67 2.53 4.40 17.63
CA THR A 67 2.36 3.03 17.13
C THR A 67 3.20 2.05 17.94
N TYR A 68 2.55 1.06 18.53
CA TYR A 68 3.19 0.06 19.37
C TYR A 68 2.55 -1.32 19.20
N VAL A 69 3.23 -2.35 19.68
CA VAL A 69 2.73 -3.72 19.66
C VAL A 69 2.41 -4.18 21.07
N ILE A 70 1.28 -4.86 21.21
CA ILE A 70 0.93 -5.60 22.43
C ILE A 70 0.78 -7.08 22.12
N ASP A 71 1.27 -7.92 23.03
CA ASP A 71 1.03 -9.36 22.97
C ASP A 71 -0.41 -9.62 23.47
N MET A 72 -1.16 -10.39 22.69
CA MET A 72 -2.53 -10.79 23.03
C MET A 72 -2.65 -12.31 23.00
N GLU A 73 -3.43 -12.87 23.92
CA GLU A 73 -3.86 -14.27 23.86
C GLU A 73 -5.23 -14.37 23.18
N THR A 74 -5.33 -15.20 22.15
CA THR A 74 -6.53 -15.20 21.29
C THR A 74 -7.80 -15.69 21.98
N ASP A 75 -7.69 -16.44 23.07
CA ASP A 75 -8.81 -16.91 23.89
C ASP A 75 -9.42 -15.80 24.77
N GLN A 76 -8.69 -14.70 24.99
CA GLN A 76 -9.15 -13.53 25.72
C GLN A 76 -9.70 -12.42 24.81
N ILE A 77 -9.61 -12.60 23.48
CA ILE A 77 -10.14 -11.66 22.50
C ILE A 77 -11.65 -11.79 22.41
N GLU A 78 -12.35 -10.68 22.58
CA GLU A 78 -13.78 -10.57 22.31
C GLU A 78 -14.02 -9.77 21.03
N LEU A 79 -14.74 -10.36 20.08
CA LEU A 79 -15.15 -9.67 18.85
C LEU A 79 -16.53 -9.03 19.04
N LEU A 80 -16.64 -7.78 18.60
CA LEU A 80 -17.83 -6.94 18.75
C LEU A 80 -18.29 -6.46 17.37
N PRO A 81 -19.08 -7.26 16.64
CA PRO A 81 -19.57 -6.86 15.32
C PRO A 81 -20.50 -5.64 15.40
N VAL A 82 -20.36 -4.74 14.42
CA VAL A 82 -21.22 -3.57 14.25
C VAL A 82 -22.51 -3.96 13.54
N LEU A 83 -23.62 -3.59 14.16
CA LEU A 83 -24.95 -4.03 13.76
C LEU A 83 -25.63 -3.01 12.85
N ASP A 84 -26.35 -3.53 11.87
CA ASP A 84 -27.21 -2.69 11.03
C ASP A 84 -28.45 -2.28 11.83
N VAL A 85 -28.52 -0.99 12.18
CA VAL A 85 -29.65 -0.39 12.91
C VAL A 85 -30.98 -0.64 12.20
N LYS A 86 -31.01 -0.68 10.86
CA LYS A 86 -32.23 -0.99 10.11
C LYS A 86 -32.68 -2.43 10.33
N GLN A 87 -31.74 -3.37 10.41
CA GLN A 87 -32.05 -4.76 10.74
C GLN A 87 -32.48 -4.91 12.19
N LEU A 88 -31.76 -4.28 13.14
CA LEU A 88 -32.14 -4.27 14.55
C LEU A 88 -33.59 -3.80 14.71
N LYS A 89 -33.93 -2.63 14.16
CA LYS A 89 -35.29 -2.09 14.22
C LYS A 89 -36.33 -3.06 13.68
N LYS A 90 -36.10 -3.66 12.50
CA LYS A 90 -37.03 -4.67 11.93
C LYS A 90 -37.22 -5.88 12.84
N THR A 91 -36.15 -6.41 13.40
CA THR A 91 -36.19 -7.57 14.29
C THR A 91 -36.97 -7.25 15.57
N PHE A 92 -36.69 -6.11 16.21
CA PHE A 92 -37.38 -5.69 17.43
C PHE A 92 -38.85 -5.29 17.21
N SER A 93 -39.19 -4.64 16.10
CA SER A 93 -40.58 -4.36 15.75
C SER A 93 -41.40 -5.64 15.48
N SER A 94 -40.75 -6.73 15.04
CA SER A 94 -41.41 -8.01 14.74
C SER A 94 -41.61 -8.90 15.98
N SER A 95 -40.72 -8.83 16.99
CA SER A 95 -40.84 -9.57 18.25
C SER A 95 -41.95 -9.04 19.17
N GLY A 96 -42.39 -7.80 18.96
CA GLY A 96 -43.56 -7.21 19.63
C GLY A 96 -44.90 -7.89 19.33
N LYS A 97 -44.97 -8.81 18.36
CA LYS A 97 -46.20 -9.58 18.07
C LYS A 97 -46.33 -10.90 18.84
N ASN A 98 -45.26 -11.38 19.49
CA ASN A 98 -45.26 -12.64 20.26
C ASN A 98 -44.78 -12.46 21.72
N GLY A 99 -45.29 -11.44 22.41
CA GLY A 99 -45.34 -11.44 23.89
C GLY A 99 -44.04 -11.11 24.66
N ILE A 100 -43.01 -10.55 24.02
CA ILE A 100 -41.87 -9.95 24.75
C ILE A 100 -41.84 -8.46 24.40
N SER A 101 -42.66 -7.68 25.09
CA SER A 101 -42.58 -6.22 25.11
C SER A 101 -41.35 -5.80 25.91
N GLY A 102 -40.38 -5.10 25.30
CA GLY A 102 -39.19 -4.71 26.04
C GLY A 102 -38.26 -3.66 25.44
N MET A 103 -38.48 -3.17 24.22
CA MET A 103 -37.83 -1.95 23.75
C MET A 103 -38.80 -1.18 22.85
N GLU A 104 -39.46 -0.17 23.42
CA GLU A 104 -40.12 0.86 22.64
C GLU A 104 -39.09 1.54 21.71
N GLU A 105 -39.53 2.06 20.56
CA GLU A 105 -38.69 2.84 19.64
C GLU A 105 -37.99 4.04 20.31
N SER A 106 -38.41 4.43 21.52
CA SER A 106 -37.83 5.43 22.41
C SER A 106 -36.45 5.03 23.00
N GLY A 107 -36.06 3.75 22.95
CA GLY A 107 -34.81 3.24 23.53
C GLY A 107 -33.56 3.33 22.66
N PHE A 108 -33.69 3.68 21.37
CA PHE A 108 -32.53 3.93 20.51
C PHE A 108 -32.07 5.39 20.68
N PRO A 109 -30.84 5.65 21.17
CA PRO A 109 -30.35 7.02 21.29
C PRO A 109 -30.45 7.75 19.94
N LYS A 110 -31.06 8.94 19.96
CA LYS A 110 -31.16 9.83 18.80
C LYS A 110 -29.76 10.37 18.50
N GLY A 111 -29.27 10.18 17.28
CA GLY A 111 -27.95 10.70 16.85
C GLY A 111 -27.17 9.73 15.98
N LYS A 112 -25.94 10.11 15.63
CA LYS A 112 -24.97 9.24 14.92
C LYS A 112 -24.32 8.29 15.94
N VAL A 113 -24.87 7.09 16.07
CA VAL A 113 -24.45 6.07 17.05
C VAL A 113 -24.10 4.76 16.36
N ILE A 114 -23.02 4.11 16.80
CA ILE A 114 -22.62 2.75 16.45
C ILE A 114 -23.19 1.80 17.50
N TYR A 115 -23.82 0.72 17.04
CA TYR A 115 -24.33 -0.35 17.89
C TYR A 115 -23.47 -1.58 17.69
N MET A 116 -22.96 -2.13 18.80
CA MET A 116 -22.07 -3.28 18.83
C MET A 116 -22.72 -4.39 19.64
N GLY A 117 -22.68 -5.61 19.11
CA GLY A 117 -23.20 -6.78 19.81
C GLY A 117 -22.11 -7.62 20.47
N THR A 118 -22.41 -8.20 21.62
CA THR A 118 -21.61 -9.25 22.27
C THR A 118 -21.98 -10.62 21.71
N ILE A 119 -21.01 -11.37 21.15
CA ILE A 119 -21.28 -12.66 20.49
C ILE A 119 -21.94 -13.68 21.44
N ARG A 120 -21.55 -13.70 22.72
CA ARG A 120 -22.12 -14.62 23.73
C ARG A 120 -23.64 -14.52 23.83
N ASP A 121 -24.20 -13.34 23.56
CA ASP A 121 -25.61 -13.12 23.79
C ASP A 121 -26.48 -13.53 22.59
N TYR A 122 -25.91 -13.63 21.37
CA TYR A 122 -26.66 -13.98 20.15
C TYR A 122 -27.18 -15.41 20.11
N PHE A 123 -26.51 -16.32 20.81
CA PHE A 123 -26.94 -17.72 20.94
C PHE A 123 -27.68 -17.97 22.26
N SER A 124 -27.84 -16.92 23.08
CA SER A 124 -28.55 -16.99 24.34
C SER A 124 -30.05 -16.83 24.13
N ARG A 125 -30.85 -17.34 25.08
CA ARG A 125 -32.30 -17.06 25.12
C ARG A 125 -32.61 -15.63 25.58
N SER A 126 -31.63 -14.94 26.17
CA SER A 126 -31.71 -13.54 26.56
C SER A 126 -31.44 -12.61 25.39
N LEU A 127 -32.01 -11.40 25.44
CA LEU A 127 -31.72 -10.37 24.45
C LEU A 127 -30.24 -9.96 24.51
N PRO A 128 -29.61 -9.68 23.36
CA PRO A 128 -28.22 -9.25 23.33
C PRO A 128 -28.01 -7.90 24.01
N THR A 129 -26.99 -7.81 24.85
CA THR A 129 -26.56 -6.54 25.43
C THR A 129 -25.89 -5.73 24.33
N LEU A 130 -26.49 -4.61 23.96
CA LEU A 130 -25.92 -3.71 22.95
C LEU A 130 -25.01 -2.69 23.60
N GLN A 131 -23.77 -2.62 23.13
CA GLN A 131 -22.90 -1.50 23.43
C GLN A 131 -23.06 -0.43 22.39
N THR A 132 -23.02 0.83 22.83
CA THR A 132 -23.16 1.99 21.97
C THR A 132 -21.93 2.86 22.03
N LEU A 133 -21.60 3.48 20.91
CA LEU A 133 -20.59 4.53 20.83
C LEU A 133 -21.09 5.63 19.90
N SER A 134 -21.26 6.83 20.42
CA SER A 134 -21.72 7.99 19.66
C SER A 134 -20.57 8.74 19.00
N LEU A 135 -20.88 9.46 17.90
CA LEU A 135 -19.94 10.39 17.28
C LEU A 135 -19.49 11.47 18.27
N GLU A 136 -20.39 11.95 19.12
CA GLU A 136 -20.10 12.97 20.14
C GLU A 136 -19.06 12.49 21.16
N GLU A 137 -19.15 11.24 21.62
CA GLU A 137 -18.13 10.65 22.51
C GLU A 137 -16.76 10.51 21.83
N ILE A 138 -16.74 10.19 20.54
CA ILE A 138 -15.49 10.09 19.75
C ILE A 138 -14.87 11.47 19.58
N GLN A 139 -15.68 12.46 19.16
CA GLN A 139 -15.24 13.84 18.98
C GLN A 139 -14.81 14.49 20.30
N GLY A 140 -15.51 14.18 21.40
CA GLY A 140 -15.14 14.64 22.75
C GLY A 140 -13.78 14.12 23.22
N LYS A 141 -13.30 13.01 22.64
CA LYS A 141 -11.94 12.48 22.84
C LYS A 141 -10.95 12.95 21.77
N GLY A 142 -11.35 13.80 20.83
CA GLY A 142 -10.50 14.28 19.74
C GLY A 142 -10.51 13.42 18.48
N GLY A 143 -11.31 12.36 18.42
CA GLY A 143 -11.48 11.55 17.22
C GLY A 143 -12.24 12.25 16.10
N SER A 144 -11.98 11.84 14.87
CA SER A 144 -12.57 12.42 13.65
C SER A 144 -13.95 11.83 13.32
N GLU A 145 -14.69 12.46 12.41
CA GLU A 145 -15.92 11.84 11.88
C GLU A 145 -15.56 10.68 10.94
N GLU A 146 -14.40 10.75 10.30
CA GLU A 146 -13.86 9.75 9.41
C GLU A 146 -13.65 8.40 10.11
N ILE A 147 -13.06 8.37 11.32
CA ILE A 147 -12.91 7.12 12.07
C ILE A 147 -14.27 6.53 12.50
N PHE A 148 -15.26 7.37 12.83
CA PHE A 148 -16.63 6.92 13.10
C PHE A 148 -17.24 6.25 11.86
N LEU A 149 -17.13 6.88 10.70
CA LEU A 149 -17.70 6.38 9.45
C LEU A 149 -16.99 5.11 8.97
N GLU A 150 -15.67 5.02 9.16
CA GLU A 150 -14.90 3.80 8.88
C GLU A 150 -15.37 2.66 9.77
N ALA A 151 -15.48 2.88 11.08
CA ALA A 151 -15.95 1.88 12.03
C ALA A 151 -17.36 1.39 11.71
N GLN A 152 -18.26 2.32 11.36
CA GLN A 152 -19.66 2.02 11.09
C GLN A 152 -19.87 1.27 9.77
N ASN A 153 -19.12 1.63 8.71
CA ASN A 153 -19.45 1.22 7.35
C ASN A 153 -18.40 0.33 6.68
N GLN A 154 -17.16 0.37 7.14
CA GLN A 154 -16.04 -0.31 6.49
C GLN A 154 -15.47 -1.44 7.34
N SER A 155 -14.99 -1.17 8.55
CA SER A 155 -14.42 -2.24 9.39
C SER A 155 -15.51 -3.08 10.04
N ARG A 156 -16.59 -2.43 10.49
CA ARG A 156 -17.78 -3.06 11.09
C ARG A 156 -17.45 -4.05 12.22
N LEU A 157 -16.33 -3.83 12.90
CA LEU A 157 -15.82 -4.69 13.94
C LEU A 157 -15.08 -3.85 14.99
N PHE A 158 -15.34 -4.15 16.25
CA PHE A 158 -14.51 -3.72 17.37
C PHE A 158 -13.91 -4.95 18.05
N ILE A 159 -12.79 -4.77 18.74
CA ILE A 159 -12.19 -5.80 19.58
C ILE A 159 -12.15 -5.30 21.01
N ARG A 160 -12.52 -6.16 21.96
CA ARG A 160 -12.25 -5.94 23.37
C ARG A 160 -11.21 -6.94 23.87
N TYR A 161 -10.23 -6.43 24.60
CA TYR A 161 -9.16 -7.20 25.21
C TYR A 161 -8.76 -6.52 26.52
N ASN A 162 -8.71 -7.28 27.63
CA ASN A 162 -8.43 -6.77 28.98
C ASN A 162 -9.28 -5.55 29.37
N GLY A 163 -10.58 -5.58 29.04
CA GLY A 163 -11.52 -4.50 29.34
C GLY A 163 -11.39 -3.25 28.45
N GLN A 164 -10.33 -3.16 27.63
CA GLN A 164 -10.13 -2.06 26.69
C GLN A 164 -10.81 -2.35 25.35
N MET A 165 -11.53 -1.36 24.82
CA MET A 165 -12.12 -1.40 23.49
C MET A 165 -11.17 -0.79 22.45
N TYR A 166 -11.06 -1.44 21.30
CA TYR A 166 -10.25 -1.02 20.16
C TYR A 166 -11.11 -0.91 18.90
N PHE A 167 -10.91 0.19 18.18
CA PHE A 167 -11.30 0.28 16.77
C PHE A 167 -10.51 -0.76 15.96
N THR A 168 -11.03 -1.16 14.80
CA THR A 168 -10.31 -2.07 13.90
C THR A 168 -10.14 -1.47 12.51
N SER A 169 -9.01 -1.75 11.87
CA SER A 169 -8.80 -1.45 10.45
C SER A 169 -9.74 -2.33 9.58
N PRO A 170 -10.34 -1.77 8.53
CA PRO A 170 -10.96 -2.54 7.45
C PRO A 170 -10.10 -3.67 6.85
N ARG A 171 -8.77 -3.61 7.00
CA ARG A 171 -7.83 -4.65 6.54
C ARG A 171 -7.44 -5.67 7.61
N LEU A 172 -7.78 -5.42 8.88
CA LEU A 172 -7.55 -6.35 9.98
C LEU A 172 -8.05 -7.78 9.70
N PRO A 173 -9.22 -8.00 9.05
CA PRO A 173 -9.73 -9.34 8.79
C PRO A 173 -8.73 -10.28 8.09
N GLU A 174 -7.87 -9.79 7.21
CA GLU A 174 -6.85 -10.60 6.53
C GLU A 174 -5.92 -11.29 7.53
N SER A 175 -5.41 -10.52 8.48
CA SER A 175 -4.48 -11.01 9.50
C SER A 175 -5.18 -11.78 10.63
N LEU A 176 -6.36 -11.32 11.06
CA LEU A 176 -7.19 -11.98 12.08
C LEU A 176 -7.66 -13.36 11.61
N CYS A 177 -8.20 -13.47 10.40
CA CYS A 177 -8.70 -14.73 9.84
C CYS A 177 -7.57 -15.73 9.62
N ALA A 178 -6.37 -15.26 9.27
CA ALA A 178 -5.20 -16.11 9.20
C ALA A 178 -4.87 -16.78 10.56
N ARG A 179 -5.21 -16.15 11.70
CA ARG A 179 -5.07 -16.76 13.03
C ARG A 179 -6.16 -17.81 13.30
N ALA A 180 -7.37 -17.58 12.79
CA ALA A 180 -8.48 -18.54 12.84
C ALA A 180 -8.38 -19.68 11.81
N LYS A 181 -7.34 -19.66 10.94
CA LYS A 181 -7.14 -20.56 9.79
C LYS A 181 -8.30 -20.50 8.78
N MET A 182 -8.77 -19.29 8.49
CA MET A 182 -9.81 -19.00 7.51
C MET A 182 -9.23 -18.17 6.36
N TYR A 183 -9.59 -18.53 5.13
CA TYR A 183 -9.00 -17.99 3.90
C TYR A 183 -10.07 -17.80 2.81
N GLY A 184 -9.69 -17.11 1.72
CA GLY A 184 -10.57 -16.86 0.58
C GLY A 184 -11.58 -15.74 0.84
N ASP A 185 -12.66 -15.71 0.06
CA ASP A 185 -13.63 -14.60 0.09
C ASP A 185 -14.34 -14.44 1.45
N ALA A 186 -14.42 -15.52 2.23
CA ALA A 186 -14.99 -15.51 3.58
C ALA A 186 -14.23 -14.61 4.57
N VAL A 187 -12.99 -14.21 4.26
CA VAL A 187 -12.21 -13.27 5.07
C VAL A 187 -12.88 -11.89 5.16
N PHE A 188 -13.59 -11.48 4.10
CA PHE A 188 -14.19 -10.15 3.99
C PHE A 188 -15.68 -10.12 4.33
N ASP A 189 -16.23 -11.22 4.87
CA ASP A 189 -17.58 -11.22 5.42
C ASP A 189 -17.61 -10.34 6.68
N GLN A 190 -18.68 -9.55 6.82
CA GLN A 190 -18.90 -8.58 7.90
C GLN A 190 -20.17 -8.91 8.69
N SER A 191 -20.61 -10.16 8.62
CA SER A 191 -21.77 -10.68 9.34
C SER A 191 -21.44 -11.00 10.80
N VAL A 192 -22.49 -11.09 11.62
CA VAL A 192 -22.35 -11.48 13.03
C VAL A 192 -21.93 -12.95 13.14
N GLU A 193 -22.40 -13.77 12.21
CA GLU A 193 -22.07 -15.19 12.06
C GLU A 193 -20.59 -15.39 11.76
N TRP A 194 -20.03 -14.58 10.86
CA TRP A 194 -18.60 -14.55 10.59
C TRP A 194 -17.80 -14.23 11.86
N ALA A 195 -18.16 -13.15 12.56
CA ALA A 195 -17.45 -12.74 13.77
C ALA A 195 -17.54 -13.84 14.86
N THR A 196 -18.70 -14.48 14.98
CA THR A 196 -18.88 -15.62 15.89
C THR A 196 -17.96 -16.77 15.55
N PHE A 197 -17.93 -17.18 14.28
CA PHE A 197 -17.11 -18.30 13.84
C PHE A 197 -15.62 -18.03 14.06
N VAL A 198 -15.15 -16.82 13.71
CA VAL A 198 -13.76 -16.40 13.97
C VAL A 198 -13.45 -16.46 15.46
N MET A 199 -14.30 -15.86 16.32
CA MET A 199 -14.09 -15.87 17.77
C MET A 199 -14.03 -17.29 18.35
N HIS A 200 -14.94 -18.17 17.92
CA HIS A 200 -14.94 -19.57 18.34
C HIS A 200 -13.62 -20.28 17.97
N ARG A 201 -13.08 -20.02 16.77
CA ARG A 201 -11.80 -20.60 16.32
C ARG A 201 -10.63 -20.07 17.14
N LEU A 202 -10.61 -18.78 17.44
CA LEU A 202 -9.59 -18.13 18.28
C LEU A 202 -9.56 -18.69 19.71
N HIS A 203 -10.74 -19.03 20.25
CA HIS A 203 -10.87 -19.63 21.59
C HIS A 203 -10.59 -21.13 21.61
N SER A 204 -10.95 -21.86 20.54
CA SER A 204 -10.77 -23.31 20.47
C SER A 204 -9.34 -23.75 20.20
N ALA A 205 -8.53 -22.87 19.60
CA ALA A 205 -7.11 -23.08 19.37
C ALA A 205 -6.33 -21.83 19.81
N PRO A 206 -6.19 -21.60 21.13
CA PRO A 206 -5.53 -20.41 21.66
C PRO A 206 -4.08 -20.31 21.15
N GLN A 207 -3.67 -19.10 20.84
CA GLN A 207 -2.28 -18.80 20.48
C GLN A 207 -1.94 -17.37 20.92
N SER A 208 -0.65 -17.16 21.15
CA SER A 208 -0.13 -15.81 21.38
C SER A 208 0.04 -15.09 20.03
N VAL A 209 -0.47 -13.87 19.95
CA VAL A 209 -0.43 -13.01 18.76
C VAL A 209 0.07 -11.63 19.10
N LYS A 210 0.56 -10.92 18.08
CA LYS A 210 1.04 -9.54 18.22
C LYS A 210 0.08 -8.58 17.55
N ALA A 211 -0.63 -7.77 18.33
CA ALA A 211 -1.51 -6.75 17.81
C ALA A 211 -0.74 -5.44 17.62
N LEU A 212 -0.72 -4.92 16.39
CA LEU A 212 -0.22 -3.57 16.10
C LEU A 212 -1.30 -2.55 16.41
N ILE A 213 -1.04 -1.70 17.39
CA ILE A 213 -1.93 -0.66 17.87
C ILE A 213 -1.44 0.69 17.38
N ARG A 214 -2.38 1.49 16.85
CA ARG A 214 -2.20 2.93 16.69
C ARG A 214 -3.11 3.67 17.63
N GLU A 215 -2.55 4.64 18.33
CA GLU A 215 -3.26 5.49 19.28
C GLU A 215 -3.34 6.91 18.75
N LEU A 216 -4.53 7.51 18.78
CA LEU A 216 -4.64 8.91 18.48
C LEU A 216 -4.10 9.72 19.67
N PRO A 217 -3.18 10.69 19.45
CA PRO A 217 -2.50 11.38 20.55
C PRO A 217 -3.47 11.96 21.58
N GLN A 218 -3.22 11.70 22.86
CA GLN A 218 -3.96 12.27 24.01
C GLN A 218 -5.48 12.01 24.01
N SER A 219 -5.97 11.05 23.21
CA SER A 219 -7.41 10.76 23.06
C SER A 219 -7.88 9.50 23.80
N GLY A 220 -6.96 8.57 24.09
CA GLY A 220 -7.29 7.21 24.51
C GLY A 220 -8.01 6.37 23.43
N ILE A 221 -8.19 6.90 22.22
CA ILE A 221 -8.73 6.18 21.07
C ILE A 221 -7.62 5.33 20.47
N ARG A 222 -7.82 4.02 20.44
CA ARG A 222 -6.86 3.04 19.95
C ARG A 222 -7.48 2.20 18.86
N LYS A 223 -6.67 1.85 17.86
CA LYS A 223 -7.06 1.03 16.73
C LYS A 223 -6.08 -0.11 16.53
N ILE A 224 -6.61 -1.34 16.42
CA ILE A 224 -5.84 -2.49 15.97
C ILE A 224 -5.81 -2.46 14.45
N VAL A 225 -4.62 -2.26 13.89
CA VAL A 225 -4.42 -2.18 12.44
C VAL A 225 -4.11 -3.56 11.86
N MET A 226 -3.40 -4.39 12.62
CA MET A 226 -2.92 -5.70 12.17
C MET A 226 -2.72 -6.67 13.34
N MET A 227 -2.88 -7.97 13.08
CA MET A 227 -2.66 -9.05 14.05
C MET A 227 -1.65 -10.08 13.52
N GLY A 228 -0.39 -9.91 13.92
CA GLY A 228 0.72 -10.78 13.54
C GLY A 228 0.79 -12.08 14.35
N SER A 229 1.56 -13.04 13.85
CA SER A 229 1.99 -14.20 14.66
C SER A 229 2.85 -13.78 15.85
N ALA A 230 3.07 -14.69 16.80
CA ALA A 230 4.11 -14.53 17.82
C ALA A 230 5.51 -14.19 17.23
N HIS A 231 5.82 -14.64 16.00
CA HIS A 231 7.08 -14.33 15.31
C HIS A 231 7.11 -12.96 14.62
N TYR A 232 6.04 -12.16 14.74
CA TYR A 232 6.07 -10.81 14.18
C TYR A 232 7.12 -9.95 14.88
N LYS A 233 7.95 -9.30 14.04
CA LYS A 233 8.85 -8.23 14.45
C LYS A 233 8.36 -6.89 13.91
N TYR A 234 7.89 -6.05 14.83
CA TYR A 234 7.59 -4.65 14.54
C TYR A 234 8.87 -3.89 14.21
N ILE A 235 8.82 -3.11 13.14
CA ILE A 235 9.89 -2.19 12.74
C ILE A 235 9.27 -0.78 12.80
N PRO A 236 9.61 0.02 13.81
CA PRO A 236 9.11 1.39 13.92
C PRO A 236 9.51 2.23 12.71
N GLN A 237 8.63 3.14 12.29
CA GLN A 237 8.91 4.03 11.17
C GLN A 237 10.04 5.04 11.46
N SER A 238 10.43 5.22 12.72
CA SER A 238 11.60 6.02 13.11
C SER A 238 12.92 5.53 12.48
N PHE A 239 12.96 4.33 11.90
CA PHE A 239 14.12 3.86 11.11
C PHE A 239 14.47 4.79 9.94
N PHE A 240 13.49 5.54 9.38
CA PHE A 240 13.74 6.47 8.27
C PHE A 240 14.80 7.50 8.66
N ARG A 241 14.66 8.12 9.84
CA ARG A 241 15.62 9.12 10.34
C ARG A 241 17.02 8.53 10.45
N ASN A 242 17.15 7.35 11.05
CA ASN A 242 18.44 6.69 11.21
C ASN A 242 19.09 6.35 9.85
N THR A 243 18.28 5.95 8.88
CA THR A 243 18.76 5.58 7.53
C THR A 243 19.13 6.83 6.71
N ILE A 244 18.35 7.91 6.80
CA ILE A 244 18.64 9.20 6.17
C ILE A 244 19.96 9.76 6.72
N HIS A 245 20.16 9.75 8.03
CA HIS A 245 21.41 10.21 8.66
C HIS A 245 22.62 9.36 8.26
N MET A 246 22.44 8.05 8.13
CA MET A 246 23.48 7.16 7.63
C MET A 246 23.84 7.49 6.17
N LEU A 247 22.83 7.72 5.31
CA LEU A 247 23.03 8.08 3.91
C LEU A 247 23.77 9.41 3.77
N GLU A 248 23.42 10.43 4.56
CA GLU A 248 24.12 11.71 4.57
C GLU A 248 25.62 11.53 4.84
N LYS A 249 25.97 10.74 5.86
CA LYS A 249 27.38 10.43 6.18
C LYS A 249 28.07 9.61 5.10
N LEU A 250 27.36 8.66 4.50
CA LEU A 250 27.91 7.75 3.49
C LEU A 250 28.20 8.47 2.17
N VAL A 251 27.31 9.38 1.77
CA VAL A 251 27.43 10.14 0.52
C VAL A 251 28.32 11.38 0.69
N GLY A 252 28.34 11.95 1.90
CA GLY A 252 29.03 13.20 2.20
C GLY A 252 28.24 14.44 1.80
N GLU A 253 26.92 14.31 1.60
CA GLU A 253 26.01 15.42 1.32
C GLU A 253 24.64 15.18 2.00
N PRO A 254 23.92 16.24 2.40
CA PRO A 254 22.56 16.09 2.91
C PRO A 254 21.59 15.67 1.79
N PRO A 255 20.77 14.60 1.99
CA PRO A 255 19.82 14.18 0.98
C PRO A 255 18.70 15.19 0.78
N CYS A 256 18.35 15.45 -0.48
CA CYS A 256 17.17 16.24 -0.84
C CYS A 256 15.97 15.31 -1.01
N SER A 257 14.77 15.68 -0.56
CA SER A 257 13.58 14.89 -0.87
C SER A 257 12.94 15.37 -2.17
N ARG A 258 12.76 14.44 -3.13
CA ARG A 258 11.98 14.68 -4.34
C ARG A 258 10.49 14.74 -4.03
N SER A 259 10.06 13.71 -3.30
CA SER A 259 8.67 13.45 -2.96
C SER A 259 8.60 12.39 -1.89
N TRP A 260 7.57 12.46 -1.06
CA TRP A 260 7.23 11.42 -0.11
C TRP A 260 5.72 11.22 -0.05
N GLN A 261 5.33 10.04 0.42
CA GLN A 261 3.95 9.66 0.73
C GLN A 261 3.95 8.87 2.02
N VAL A 262 3.00 9.19 2.89
CA VAL A 262 2.71 8.44 4.11
C VAL A 262 1.21 8.17 4.12
N ASP A 263 0.82 6.90 4.08
CA ASP A 263 -0.55 6.48 4.29
C ASP A 263 -0.68 5.61 5.55
N ALA A 264 -1.88 5.08 5.79
CA ALA A 264 -2.13 4.25 6.96
C ALA A 264 -1.38 2.92 6.98
N PHE A 265 -0.63 2.53 5.96
CA PHE A 265 0.04 1.23 5.91
C PHE A 265 1.49 1.33 5.45
N VAL A 266 1.79 2.25 4.54
CA VAL A 266 3.07 2.35 3.87
C VAL A 266 3.56 3.79 3.90
N SER A 267 4.84 3.93 4.23
CA SER A 267 5.59 5.17 4.11
C SER A 267 6.65 5.00 3.04
N THR A 268 6.79 5.99 2.16
CA THR A 268 7.77 6.02 1.08
C THR A 268 8.36 7.43 0.95
N VAL A 269 9.69 7.51 0.82
CA VAL A 269 10.41 8.75 0.47
C VAL A 269 11.38 8.49 -0.66
N TYR A 270 11.43 9.41 -1.63
CA TYR A 270 12.45 9.47 -2.66
C TYR A 270 13.47 10.53 -2.26
N LEU A 271 14.69 10.08 -1.99
CA LEU A 271 15.84 10.92 -1.66
C LEU A 271 16.70 11.08 -2.91
N GLU A 272 17.25 12.27 -3.13
CA GLU A 272 18.14 12.63 -4.23
C GLU A 272 19.45 13.20 -3.67
N PHE A 273 20.53 13.00 -4.43
CA PHE A 273 21.89 13.43 -4.10
C PHE A 273 22.48 14.26 -5.25
N PRO A 274 22.09 15.54 -5.39
CA PRO A 274 22.48 16.38 -6.52
C PRO A 274 23.99 16.61 -6.64
N GLU A 275 24.70 16.78 -5.52
CA GLU A 275 26.15 17.03 -5.54
C GLU A 275 26.91 15.77 -5.95
N LEU A 276 26.47 14.59 -5.47
CA LEU A 276 26.98 13.31 -5.99
C LEU A 276 26.72 13.18 -7.48
N GLY A 277 25.52 13.54 -7.94
CA GLY A 277 25.19 13.58 -9.37
C GLY A 277 26.17 14.43 -10.18
N GLN A 278 26.49 15.64 -9.71
CA GLN A 278 27.47 16.51 -10.35
C GLN A 278 28.88 15.89 -10.37
N ARG A 279 29.39 15.41 -9.23
CA ARG A 279 30.72 14.77 -9.13
C ARG A 279 30.84 13.57 -10.07
N LEU A 280 29.79 12.75 -10.13
CA LEU A 280 29.75 11.58 -10.99
C LEU A 280 29.69 11.97 -12.48
N ARG A 281 28.88 12.97 -12.83
CA ARG A 281 28.78 13.49 -14.20
C ARG A 281 30.14 13.94 -14.72
N GLU A 282 30.88 14.72 -13.93
CA GLU A 282 32.22 15.20 -14.27
C GLU A 282 33.21 14.04 -14.42
N ARG A 283 33.20 13.07 -13.49
CA ARG A 283 34.09 11.90 -13.51
C ARG A 283 33.88 11.01 -14.72
N TYR A 284 32.63 10.73 -15.08
CA TYR A 284 32.30 9.81 -16.17
C TYR A 284 32.07 10.51 -17.52
N GLN A 285 32.17 11.84 -17.58
CA GLN A 285 32.00 12.65 -18.80
C GLN A 285 30.61 12.47 -19.43
N ILE A 286 29.59 12.38 -18.59
CA ILE A 286 28.20 12.23 -19.00
C ILE A 286 27.62 13.62 -19.33
N CYS A 287 26.97 13.76 -20.47
CA CYS A 287 26.46 15.07 -20.90
C CYS A 287 25.22 15.49 -20.10
N GLU A 288 24.37 14.55 -19.73
CA GLU A 288 23.09 14.76 -19.10
C GLU A 288 23.22 14.86 -17.58
N GLU A 289 22.31 15.63 -16.99
CA GLU A 289 22.19 15.74 -15.53
C GLU A 289 21.40 14.54 -15.00
N LEU A 290 22.14 13.48 -14.67
CA LEU A 290 21.61 12.31 -13.98
C LEU A 290 21.81 12.48 -12.47
N ILE A 291 20.71 12.54 -11.73
CA ILE A 291 20.76 12.69 -10.26
C ILE A 291 20.51 11.33 -9.61
N PRO A 292 21.51 10.74 -8.91
CA PRO A 292 21.32 9.50 -8.19
C PRO A 292 20.48 9.75 -6.95
N GLY A 293 19.75 8.73 -6.51
CA GLY A 293 18.85 8.86 -5.39
C GLY A 293 18.43 7.52 -4.84
N ILE A 294 17.88 7.47 -3.63
CA ILE A 294 17.38 6.23 -3.03
C ILE A 294 15.92 6.39 -2.67
N ARG A 295 15.11 5.44 -3.12
CA ARG A 295 13.75 5.28 -2.60
C ARG A 295 13.78 4.39 -1.37
N LEU A 296 13.34 4.91 -0.24
CA LEU A 296 13.11 4.13 0.97
C LEU A 296 11.61 3.87 1.12
N SER A 297 11.25 2.65 1.50
CA SER A 297 9.86 2.28 1.79
C SER A 297 9.80 1.27 2.93
N THR A 298 8.81 1.39 3.80
CA THR A 298 8.49 0.37 4.81
C THR A 298 6.99 0.35 5.09
N SER A 299 6.57 -0.69 5.82
CA SER A 299 5.26 -0.77 6.45
C SER A 299 5.41 -1.30 7.87
N ASP A 300 4.64 -0.76 8.80
CA ASP A 300 4.46 -1.31 10.14
C ASP A 300 3.39 -2.42 10.19
N THR A 301 2.75 -2.76 9.06
CA THR A 301 1.62 -3.68 8.94
C THR A 301 1.92 -4.85 7.99
N TYR A 302 3.18 -5.04 7.57
CA TYR A 302 3.65 -5.98 6.54
C TYR A 302 3.25 -5.69 5.09
N ASP A 303 2.49 -4.62 4.84
CA ASP A 303 2.06 -4.23 3.49
C ASP A 303 3.23 -3.85 2.57
N ALA A 304 4.36 -3.52 3.17
CA ALA A 304 5.64 -3.36 2.50
C ALA A 304 6.74 -3.96 3.36
N SER A 305 7.73 -4.54 2.71
CA SER A 305 9.00 -4.87 3.36
C SER A 305 9.82 -3.61 3.57
N LEU A 306 10.70 -3.63 4.57
CA LEU A 306 11.76 -2.63 4.69
C LEU A 306 12.64 -2.71 3.44
N SER A 307 12.61 -1.66 2.62
CA SER A 307 13.26 -1.68 1.31
C SER A 307 13.94 -0.37 0.96
N ALA A 308 15.05 -0.51 0.24
CA ALA A 308 15.80 0.58 -0.35
C ALA A 308 16.05 0.24 -1.82
N ARG A 309 15.81 1.19 -2.73
CA ARG A 309 16.02 0.98 -4.16
C ARG A 309 16.82 2.13 -4.78
N PRO A 310 17.78 1.82 -5.66
CA PRO A 310 18.52 2.84 -6.37
C PRO A 310 17.58 3.54 -7.36
N THR A 311 17.78 4.83 -7.52
CA THR A 311 17.03 5.62 -8.49
C THR A 311 17.96 6.55 -9.24
N TRP A 312 17.61 6.83 -10.49
CA TRP A 312 18.20 7.88 -11.28
C TRP A 312 17.09 8.81 -11.74
N ARG A 313 17.26 10.09 -11.47
CA ARG A 313 16.42 11.13 -12.06
C ARG A 313 17.10 11.69 -13.31
N LEU A 314 16.31 11.80 -14.35
CA LEU A 314 16.62 12.54 -15.58
C LEU A 314 15.45 13.51 -15.80
N GLU A 315 15.68 14.82 -15.74
CA GLU A 315 14.60 15.82 -15.79
C GLU A 315 13.53 15.52 -14.72
N ASN A 316 12.27 15.26 -15.09
CA ASN A 316 11.23 14.81 -14.14
C ASN A 316 11.02 13.30 -14.10
N ALA A 317 11.63 12.56 -15.03
CA ALA A 317 11.58 11.10 -15.09
C ALA A 317 12.43 10.46 -13.99
N VAL A 318 11.96 9.34 -13.44
CA VAL A 318 12.67 8.60 -12.39
C VAL A 318 12.68 7.12 -12.73
N ALA A 319 13.86 6.58 -13.00
CA ALA A 319 14.10 5.15 -13.09
C ALA A 319 14.39 4.57 -11.70
N GLU A 320 13.95 3.34 -11.42
CA GLU A 320 14.09 2.68 -10.11
C GLU A 320 14.61 1.26 -10.32
N GLY A 321 15.82 0.97 -9.86
CA GLY A 321 16.43 -0.35 -10.02
C GLY A 321 16.02 -1.37 -8.97
N GLU A 322 16.59 -2.56 -9.10
CA GLU A 322 16.59 -3.53 -8.00
C GLU A 322 17.44 -3.02 -6.84
N GLY A 323 17.03 -3.37 -5.62
CA GLY A 323 17.76 -3.00 -4.42
C GLY A 323 17.39 -3.94 -3.29
N VAL A 324 17.68 -3.50 -2.07
CA VAL A 324 17.58 -4.33 -0.88
C VAL A 324 16.13 -4.44 -0.41
N LEU A 325 15.72 -5.66 -0.05
CA LEU A 325 14.41 -5.92 0.52
C LEU A 325 14.52 -6.85 1.73
N ILE A 326 14.07 -6.38 2.89
CA ILE A 326 14.08 -7.10 4.16
C ILE A 326 12.64 -7.34 4.60
N LYS A 327 12.25 -8.61 4.62
CA LYS A 327 10.93 -9.04 5.09
C LYS A 327 10.82 -8.80 6.61
N HIS A 328 9.61 -8.54 7.09
CA HIS A 328 9.30 -8.37 8.53
C HIS A 328 9.25 -9.72 9.27
N ASP A 329 10.33 -10.50 9.20
CA ASP A 329 10.48 -11.74 9.95
C ASP A 329 11.41 -11.57 11.16
N GLY A 330 11.61 -12.64 11.94
CA GLY A 330 12.49 -12.61 13.10
C GLY A 330 13.95 -12.25 12.79
N LYS A 331 14.38 -12.29 11.52
CA LYS A 331 15.73 -11.96 11.05
C LYS A 331 15.84 -10.53 10.53
N ALA A 332 14.74 -9.77 10.46
CA ALA A 332 14.76 -8.40 9.98
C ALA A 332 15.72 -7.53 10.81
N SER A 333 16.64 -6.84 10.13
CA SER A 333 17.69 -6.04 10.75
C SER A 333 17.93 -4.77 9.95
N VAL A 334 17.84 -3.61 10.61
CA VAL A 334 18.15 -2.31 10.01
C VAL A 334 19.62 -2.25 9.60
N ASN A 335 20.52 -2.87 10.37
CA ASN A 335 21.94 -2.94 10.01
C ASN A 335 22.16 -3.72 8.71
N SER A 336 21.40 -4.81 8.49
CA SER A 336 21.46 -5.55 7.23
C SER A 336 20.98 -4.70 6.06
N LEU A 337 20.00 -3.81 6.27
CA LEU A 337 19.58 -2.85 5.24
C LEU A 337 20.72 -1.88 4.93
N HIS A 338 21.36 -1.33 5.96
CA HIS A 338 22.45 -0.36 5.79
C HIS A 338 23.64 -0.96 5.05
N ILE A 339 24.00 -2.21 5.37
CA ILE A 339 25.04 -2.96 4.64
C ILE A 339 24.62 -3.13 3.18
N GLY A 340 23.41 -3.60 2.91
CA GLY A 340 22.92 -3.80 1.55
C GLY A 340 22.83 -2.49 0.76
N ILE A 341 22.44 -1.36 1.38
CA ILE A 341 22.45 -0.05 0.72
C ILE A 341 23.87 0.28 0.25
N LYS A 342 24.88 0.05 1.09
CA LYS A 342 26.27 0.31 0.73
C LYS A 342 26.71 -0.59 -0.44
N THR A 343 26.50 -1.90 -0.34
CA THR A 343 27.08 -2.89 -1.28
C THR A 343 26.26 -3.09 -2.55
N GLU A 344 24.93 -3.02 -2.47
CA GLU A 344 24.03 -3.34 -3.59
C GLU A 344 23.48 -2.08 -4.30
N ILE A 345 23.59 -0.91 -3.66
CA ILE A 345 23.10 0.35 -4.25
C ILE A 345 24.26 1.32 -4.50
N MET A 346 24.95 1.74 -3.45
CA MET A 346 25.96 2.81 -3.57
C MET A 346 27.13 2.40 -4.46
N GLU A 347 27.60 1.15 -4.35
CA GLU A 347 28.67 0.61 -5.20
C GLU A 347 28.23 0.41 -6.66
N GLN A 348 26.92 0.40 -6.96
CA GLN A 348 26.41 0.20 -8.31
C GLN A 348 26.25 1.51 -9.12
N TYR A 349 26.24 2.68 -8.49
CA TYR A 349 26.17 3.95 -9.23
C TYR A 349 27.36 4.17 -10.17
N PRO A 350 28.62 3.94 -9.75
CA PRO A 350 29.77 3.90 -10.66
C PRO A 350 29.55 2.98 -11.86
N VAL A 351 29.15 1.73 -11.61
CA VAL A 351 28.96 0.70 -12.65
C VAL A 351 27.89 1.12 -13.66
N PHE A 352 26.79 1.70 -13.19
CA PHE A 352 25.74 2.25 -14.06
C PHE A 352 26.32 3.29 -15.02
N LEU A 353 27.13 4.23 -14.52
CA LEU A 353 27.67 5.32 -15.33
C LEU A 353 28.81 4.90 -16.26
N GLU A 354 29.64 3.93 -15.86
CA GLU A 354 30.64 3.33 -16.75
C GLU A 354 29.96 2.72 -17.99
N ARG A 355 28.83 2.05 -17.80
CA ARG A 355 28.04 1.51 -18.91
C ARG A 355 27.38 2.59 -19.75
N MET A 356 26.84 3.64 -19.12
CA MET A 356 26.31 4.80 -19.86
C MET A 356 27.39 5.43 -20.74
N LYS A 357 28.61 5.62 -20.21
CA LYS A 357 29.75 6.13 -20.96
C LYS A 357 30.09 5.24 -22.16
N HIS A 358 30.20 3.93 -21.94
CA HIS A 358 30.42 2.96 -23.02
C HIS A 358 29.37 3.08 -24.13
N PHE A 359 28.10 3.22 -23.77
CA PHE A 359 27.01 3.33 -24.73
C PHE A 359 26.99 4.63 -25.56
N GLN A 360 27.79 5.65 -25.20
CA GLN A 360 27.99 6.81 -26.06
C GLN A 360 28.74 6.45 -27.35
N GLU A 361 29.57 5.40 -27.32
CA GLU A 361 30.37 4.93 -28.46
C GLU A 361 29.64 3.87 -29.32
N VAL A 362 28.52 3.34 -28.81
CA VAL A 362 27.76 2.27 -29.46
C VAL A 362 26.71 2.88 -30.41
N ASN A 363 27.02 2.89 -31.70
CA ASN A 363 26.10 3.37 -32.74
C ASN A 363 24.95 2.39 -33.03
N VAL A 364 23.73 2.93 -33.21
CA VAL A 364 22.52 2.16 -33.52
C VAL A 364 22.13 2.33 -35.00
N ILE A 365 22.21 1.25 -35.78
CA ILE A 365 22.03 1.26 -37.24
C ILE A 365 20.54 1.32 -37.66
N ASN A 366 19.61 0.98 -36.76
CA ASN A 366 18.16 1.13 -36.98
C ASN A 366 17.44 1.34 -35.63
N PRO A 367 17.32 2.60 -35.16
CA PRO A 367 16.81 2.88 -33.83
C PRO A 367 15.37 2.42 -33.59
N GLU A 368 14.48 2.49 -34.58
CA GLU A 368 13.08 2.07 -34.43
C GLU A 368 12.96 0.54 -34.20
N SER A 369 13.71 -0.24 -34.99
CA SER A 369 13.73 -1.70 -34.85
C SER A 369 14.38 -2.11 -33.54
N VAL A 370 15.42 -1.41 -33.10
CA VAL A 370 16.09 -1.67 -31.83
C VAL A 370 15.18 -1.29 -30.66
N LEU A 371 14.52 -0.14 -30.70
CA LEU A 371 13.55 0.27 -29.68
C LEU A 371 12.43 -0.76 -29.51
N SER A 372 11.88 -1.26 -30.62
CA SER A 372 10.88 -2.33 -30.60
C SER A 372 11.39 -3.62 -29.93
N HIS A 373 12.66 -3.96 -30.18
CA HIS A 373 13.33 -5.09 -29.53
C HIS A 373 13.55 -4.86 -28.03
N LEU A 374 14.01 -3.68 -27.63
CA LEU A 374 14.23 -3.29 -26.23
C LEU A 374 12.91 -3.35 -25.44
N PHE A 375 11.80 -2.87 -26.01
CA PHE A 375 10.47 -2.99 -25.40
C PHE A 375 10.09 -4.44 -25.08
N SER A 376 10.50 -5.38 -25.94
CA SER A 376 10.30 -6.81 -25.71
C SER A 376 11.26 -7.36 -24.64
N GLN A 377 12.56 -7.06 -24.72
CA GLN A 377 13.58 -7.56 -23.78
C GLN A 377 13.33 -7.07 -22.35
N LEU A 378 13.02 -5.79 -22.21
CA LEU A 378 12.70 -5.14 -20.93
C LEU A 378 11.28 -5.46 -20.45
N LYS A 379 10.50 -6.24 -21.22
CA LYS A 379 9.14 -6.66 -20.90
C LYS A 379 8.20 -5.47 -20.61
N ILE A 380 8.40 -4.33 -21.29
CA ILE A 380 7.61 -3.11 -21.11
C ILE A 380 6.12 -3.40 -21.34
N MET A 381 5.79 -4.19 -22.37
CA MET A 381 4.39 -4.57 -22.62
C MET A 381 3.74 -5.30 -21.45
N LYS A 382 4.50 -6.11 -20.69
CA LYS A 382 4.00 -6.79 -19.49
C LYS A 382 3.85 -5.81 -18.32
N ALA A 383 4.69 -4.79 -18.25
CA ALA A 383 4.64 -3.76 -17.22
C ALA A 383 3.40 -2.84 -17.36
N ILE A 384 3.13 -2.34 -18.56
CA ILE A 384 2.14 -1.27 -18.80
C ILE A 384 0.92 -1.70 -19.64
N GLY A 385 0.95 -2.91 -20.19
CA GLY A 385 -0.13 -3.49 -21.00
C GLY A 385 -0.06 -3.13 -22.49
N LYS A 386 -0.64 -4.02 -23.30
CA LYS A 386 -0.61 -3.96 -24.78
C LYS A 386 -1.12 -2.63 -25.35
N LYS A 387 -2.28 -2.15 -24.89
CA LYS A 387 -2.91 -0.94 -25.43
C LYS A 387 -2.02 0.30 -25.31
N ARG A 388 -1.33 0.46 -24.17
CA ARG A 388 -0.41 1.59 -23.95
C ARG A 388 0.87 1.44 -24.74
N THR A 389 1.41 0.22 -24.81
CA THR A 389 2.62 -0.08 -25.56
C THR A 389 2.47 0.27 -27.05
N ILE A 390 1.33 -0.07 -27.65
CA ILE A 390 1.01 0.25 -29.05
C ILE A 390 0.98 1.76 -29.31
N ARG A 391 0.68 2.56 -28.28
CA ARG A 391 0.67 4.03 -28.37
C ARG A 391 2.07 4.63 -28.15
N LEU A 392 2.76 4.22 -27.09
CA LEU A 392 4.04 4.81 -26.69
C LEU A 392 5.16 4.50 -27.68
N LEU A 393 5.21 3.26 -28.21
CA LEU A 393 6.31 2.86 -29.08
C LEU A 393 6.44 3.76 -30.33
N PRO A 394 5.37 4.06 -31.09
CA PRO A 394 5.43 5.04 -32.18
C PRO A 394 5.76 6.46 -31.73
N GLU A 395 5.20 6.92 -30.60
CA GLU A 395 5.47 8.27 -30.06
C GLU A 395 6.96 8.44 -29.72
N THR A 396 7.58 7.43 -29.10
CA THR A 396 9.01 7.41 -28.80
C THR A 396 9.87 7.26 -30.06
N ALA A 397 9.44 6.44 -31.02
CA ALA A 397 10.16 6.26 -32.29
C ALA A 397 10.23 7.56 -33.09
N ALA A 398 9.15 8.35 -33.11
CA ALA A 398 9.09 9.63 -33.82
C ALA A 398 10.06 10.70 -33.27
N GLN A 399 10.56 10.53 -32.05
CA GLN A 399 11.54 11.42 -31.43
C GLN A 399 12.99 11.07 -31.79
N ILE A 400 13.23 9.94 -32.47
CA ILE A 400 14.58 9.46 -32.79
C ILE A 400 15.10 10.12 -34.07
N GLN A 401 16.31 10.68 -34.03
CA GLN A 401 17.00 11.25 -35.18
C GLN A 401 17.86 10.20 -35.91
N ASN A 402 18.32 10.52 -37.14
CA ASN A 402 19.03 9.59 -38.02
C ASN A 402 20.38 9.06 -37.49
N SER A 403 21.00 9.71 -36.51
CA SER A 403 22.20 9.23 -35.81
C SER A 403 21.89 9.12 -34.34
N TYR A 404 21.86 7.91 -33.81
CA TYR A 404 21.50 7.62 -32.42
C TYR A 404 22.50 6.63 -31.82
N SER A 405 23.05 6.96 -30.65
CA SER A 405 23.84 6.04 -29.85
C SER A 405 22.92 5.17 -28.97
N ALA A 406 23.44 4.07 -28.42
CA ALA A 406 22.72 3.28 -27.44
C ALA A 406 22.41 4.11 -26.17
N TYR A 407 23.29 5.06 -25.85
CA TYR A 407 23.13 6.00 -24.76
C TYR A 407 21.86 6.85 -24.92
N ASP A 408 21.66 7.44 -26.11
CA ASP A 408 20.48 8.25 -26.40
C ASP A 408 19.18 7.43 -26.30
N LEU A 409 19.19 6.16 -26.74
CA LEU A 409 18.05 5.25 -26.58
C LEU A 409 17.72 5.00 -25.10
N ILE A 410 18.73 4.80 -24.26
CA ILE A 410 18.53 4.55 -22.83
C ILE A 410 17.92 5.79 -22.16
N LEU A 411 18.42 6.98 -22.47
CA LEU A 411 17.86 8.22 -21.95
C LEU A 411 16.39 8.39 -22.35
N ASN A 412 16.04 8.13 -23.62
CA ASN A 412 14.65 8.17 -24.07
C ASN A 412 13.76 7.16 -23.34
N LEU A 413 14.28 5.93 -23.11
CA LEU A 413 13.56 4.92 -22.34
C LEU A 413 13.31 5.40 -20.90
N MET A 414 14.30 6.01 -20.26
CA MET A 414 14.14 6.58 -18.91
C MET A 414 13.03 7.65 -18.88
N LYS A 415 12.99 8.53 -19.88
CA LYS A 415 11.98 9.61 -20.01
C LYS A 415 10.54 9.09 -20.10
N LEU A 416 10.32 7.85 -20.57
CA LEU A 416 8.98 7.23 -20.60
C LEU A 416 8.28 7.18 -19.24
N THR A 417 9.05 7.25 -18.14
CA THR A 417 8.49 7.24 -16.78
C THR A 417 7.75 8.53 -16.43
N GLU A 418 7.99 9.63 -17.14
CA GLU A 418 7.30 10.92 -16.98
C GLU A 418 5.94 10.94 -17.70
N ASP A 419 5.90 10.51 -18.96
CA ASP A 419 4.71 10.59 -19.83
C ASP A 419 3.58 9.62 -19.45
N CYS A 420 3.87 8.73 -18.52
CA CYS A 420 3.01 7.63 -18.15
C CYS A 420 2.10 7.98 -16.96
N THR A 421 0.85 8.38 -17.24
CA THR A 421 -0.24 8.40 -16.25
C THR A 421 -0.66 6.97 -15.87
N LEU A 422 0.20 6.30 -15.11
CA LEU A 422 0.03 4.90 -14.72
C LEU A 422 -0.50 4.81 -13.28
N PRO A 423 -1.38 3.82 -13.00
CA PRO A 423 -1.56 3.38 -11.62
C PRO A 423 -0.22 2.93 -11.04
N GLU A 424 -0.09 2.99 -9.71
CA GLU A 424 1.18 2.80 -9.01
C GLU A 424 1.92 1.51 -9.38
N SER A 425 1.22 0.35 -9.43
CA SER A 425 1.86 -0.94 -9.74
C SER A 425 2.46 -1.01 -11.16
N PRO A 426 1.71 -0.67 -12.24
CA PRO A 426 2.30 -0.53 -13.57
C PRO A 426 3.42 0.52 -13.66
N ALA A 427 3.28 1.65 -12.95
CA ALA A 427 4.31 2.70 -12.93
C ALA A 427 5.63 2.16 -12.39
N GLN A 428 5.59 1.47 -11.24
CA GLN A 428 6.78 0.89 -10.62
C GLN A 428 7.45 -0.18 -11.49
N LYS A 429 6.66 -1.00 -12.19
CA LYS A 429 7.19 -1.99 -13.15
C LYS A 429 7.90 -1.33 -14.33
N LEU A 430 7.35 -0.21 -14.83
CA LEU A 430 8.00 0.55 -15.90
C LEU A 430 9.32 1.17 -15.43
N LYS A 431 9.34 1.83 -14.26
CA LYS A 431 10.55 2.42 -13.67
C LYS A 431 11.71 1.42 -13.57
N ARG A 432 11.40 0.16 -13.23
CA ARG A 432 12.37 -0.94 -13.20
C ARG A 432 12.79 -1.40 -14.58
N ALA A 433 11.83 -1.65 -15.46
CA ALA A 433 12.13 -2.07 -16.83
C ALA A 433 13.08 -1.09 -17.55
N VAL A 434 12.90 0.23 -17.37
CA VAL A 434 13.76 1.23 -18.01
C VAL A 434 15.12 1.37 -17.33
N TYR A 435 15.21 1.14 -16.02
CA TYR A 435 16.49 1.11 -15.29
C TYR A 435 17.38 -0.03 -15.81
N ASP A 436 16.79 -1.20 -16.07
CA ASP A 436 17.51 -2.39 -16.52
C ASP A 436 18.10 -2.24 -17.94
N ALA A 437 17.69 -1.23 -18.70
CA ALA A 437 18.20 -0.96 -20.05
C ALA A 437 19.72 -0.80 -20.07
N VAL A 438 20.30 -0.09 -19.09
CA VAL A 438 21.75 0.10 -19.01
C VAL A 438 22.50 -1.21 -18.78
N PHE A 439 21.84 -2.26 -18.28
CA PHE A 439 22.48 -3.53 -17.98
C PHE A 439 22.41 -4.55 -19.14
N LEU A 440 21.73 -4.22 -20.23
CA LEU A 440 21.69 -5.05 -21.45
C LEU A 440 23.00 -5.05 -22.22
N GLU A 441 23.40 -6.17 -22.83
CA GLU A 441 24.62 -6.26 -23.66
C GLU A 441 24.52 -5.48 -24.98
N ASP A 442 25.66 -5.08 -25.56
CA ASP A 442 25.79 -4.35 -26.84
C ASP A 442 25.01 -4.97 -28.01
N LYS A 443 24.94 -6.31 -28.06
CA LYS A 443 24.20 -7.04 -29.11
C LYS A 443 22.72 -6.66 -29.18
N HIS A 444 22.13 -6.19 -28.07
CA HIS A 444 20.74 -5.73 -28.03
C HIS A 444 20.57 -4.37 -28.72
N TYR A 445 21.65 -3.59 -28.85
CA TYR A 445 21.67 -2.25 -29.44
C TYR A 445 22.23 -2.24 -30.88
N GLN A 446 23.06 -3.21 -31.24
CA GLN A 446 23.77 -3.26 -32.54
C GLN A 446 23.16 -4.23 -33.56
N ARG A 447 21.86 -4.58 -33.44
CA ARG A 447 21.27 -5.63 -34.28
C ARG A 447 21.39 -5.29 -35.77
N LYS A 448 22.21 -6.06 -36.50
CA LYS A 448 22.17 -6.11 -37.96
C LYS A 448 20.83 -6.70 -38.39
N THR A 449 20.22 -6.14 -39.41
CA THR A 449 18.95 -6.59 -40.01
C THR A 449 19.06 -8.06 -40.46
N GLY A 450 18.72 -8.96 -39.55
CA GLY A 450 18.62 -10.40 -39.77
C GLY A 450 17.19 -10.86 -39.48
N GLY A 451 16.45 -11.08 -40.57
CA GLY A 451 15.11 -11.66 -40.72
C GLY A 451 14.35 -12.05 -39.44
N ALA A 452 13.53 -11.14 -38.94
CA ALA A 452 12.30 -11.52 -38.26
C ALA A 452 11.29 -10.42 -38.56
N ASN A 453 10.24 -10.77 -39.31
CA ASN A 453 9.14 -9.86 -39.60
C ASN A 453 8.68 -9.19 -38.29
N PRO A 454 8.39 -7.87 -38.29
CA PRO A 454 7.69 -7.25 -37.18
C PRO A 454 6.39 -8.04 -36.94
N PRO A 455 5.94 -8.21 -35.69
CA PRO A 455 4.62 -8.80 -35.46
C PRO A 455 3.62 -7.94 -36.20
N ALA A 456 3.05 -8.49 -37.28
CA ALA A 456 2.07 -7.81 -38.10
C ALA A 456 0.95 -7.33 -37.19
N LEU A 457 0.84 -6.00 -37.04
CA LEU A 457 -0.39 -5.36 -36.63
C LEU A 457 -1.41 -5.76 -37.70
N LYS A 458 -2.19 -6.81 -37.42
CA LYS A 458 -3.38 -7.11 -38.20
C LYS A 458 -4.25 -5.86 -38.16
N GLN A 459 -4.20 -5.09 -39.23
CA GLN A 459 -5.18 -4.07 -39.53
C GLN A 459 -6.54 -4.76 -39.54
N GLY A 460 -7.51 -4.14 -38.86
CA GLY A 460 -8.87 -4.63 -38.79
C GLY A 460 -9.41 -4.85 -40.19
N GLY A 461 -9.79 -6.09 -40.47
CA GLY A 461 -10.67 -6.39 -41.59
C GLY A 461 -12.04 -5.80 -41.29
N GLN A 462 -12.50 -4.98 -42.23
CA GLN A 462 -13.88 -4.53 -42.35
C GLN A 462 -14.80 -5.74 -42.58
N LEU A 463 -15.71 -5.98 -41.63
CA LEU A 463 -17.17 -6.08 -41.76
C LEU A 463 -17.75 -6.57 -40.44
#